data_AF-A0AAN9Y3D6-F1
#
_entry.id   AF-A0AAN9Y3D6-F1
#
_cell.length_a   1.000
_cell.length_b   1.000
_cell.length_c   1.000
_cell.angle_alpha   90.00
_cell.angle_beta   90.00
_cell.angle_gamma   90.00
#
_symmetry.space_group_name_H-M   'P 1'
#
loop_
_entity.id
_entity.type
_entity.pdbx_description
1 polymer ?
#
loop_
_entity_poly.entity_id
_entity_poly.type
_entity_poly.pdbx_seq_one_letter_code
_entity_poly.pdbx_strand_id
1 'polypeptide(L)'
;MGMAKALPKRFYRNVNVINGEDNSFEITLDNKKVKTPRGNVLKVPNESLAFAVASEWNSQKDVIQRSSMHLTALCNTVIDNPNHATKSSLIDELLNYVDSDAILYFSDVDNDLFTLQLQKWLPVITWFNQRYEVNLSPSRGISLVESDPCAKDILFRHFNSFKLPCLQGFLFATENLKSIILTLCCVEQEMSVEEAVQLSKLEEEFQTENWGRVEWAHDLSMADIQSRVSAAITFIRLNFESSAKESKEIFVTHQSVEFRIFHCCSYLIIHKDDLSSLDTADCDSSSLKVEELLITMIEAVSIFLKNTLLKPVILPNVLSNTLVPSPFVKNVCDITCKSLKVTIISQRDTLIDTSRIFQLAGDTPGEICKMELMNVDRLEVIVDSYNYVEHLWEKALCSKCFKKDNTTLNDETITLLAYLRTTNECIDHFNQTSHSSEKICGNCSDSYFRLNDYYDNRGSYTAFCMDIIDAMNSSRVEWSVKLGCCSDRQKPEILFLLTVIVALLAPILFYSLVWFYLKQHHIQITYHFLIDFFASGTFCDPGFKGVVLVVANEELNFVLLAFPVSLDITSSLPL
;
A
#
# COMPACT_ATOMS: atom_id res chain seq x y z
N MET A 1 7.15 11.87 -11.14
CA MET A 1 7.49 11.82 -9.71
C MET A 1 7.33 13.23 -9.16
N GLY A 2 6.16 13.57 -8.62
CA GLY A 2 5.94 14.89 -8.03
C GLY A 2 6.76 15.02 -6.75
N MET A 3 7.47 16.13 -6.58
CA MET A 3 8.20 16.39 -5.33
C MET A 3 7.23 16.31 -4.15
N ALA A 4 7.52 15.43 -3.19
CA ALA A 4 6.73 15.32 -1.97
C ALA A 4 6.68 16.70 -1.30
N LYS A 5 5.46 17.23 -1.11
CA LYS A 5 5.25 18.53 -0.48
C LYS A 5 5.81 18.46 0.94
N ALA A 6 6.73 19.38 1.27
CA ALA A 6 7.37 19.41 2.58
C ALA A 6 6.31 19.46 3.71
N LEU A 7 6.52 18.63 4.74
CA LEU A 7 5.64 18.59 5.90
C LEU A 7 5.61 19.97 6.59
N PRO A 8 4.43 20.46 7.02
CA PRO A 8 4.32 21.79 7.61
C PRO A 8 4.99 21.83 8.98
N LYS A 9 5.75 22.92 9.24
CA LYS A 9 6.30 23.21 10.57
C LYS A 9 5.18 23.44 11.57
N ARG A 10 5.40 23.07 12.84
CA ARG A 10 4.49 23.40 13.93
C ARG A 10 4.41 24.92 14.07
N PHE A 11 3.20 25.45 13.91
CA PHE A 11 2.94 26.90 13.91
C PHE A 11 2.24 27.38 15.19
N TYR A 12 1.98 26.48 16.14
CA TYR A 12 1.22 26.75 17.36
C TYR A 12 2.00 26.34 18.62
N ARG A 13 1.74 27.01 19.74
CA ARG A 13 2.34 26.72 21.05
C ARG A 13 1.39 25.93 21.94
N ASN A 14 0.18 26.45 22.17
CA ASN A 14 -0.78 25.90 23.10
C ASN A 14 -1.93 25.19 22.37
N VAL A 15 -2.35 24.06 22.91
CA VAL A 15 -3.52 23.30 22.46
C VAL A 15 -4.54 23.28 23.59
N ASN A 16 -5.74 23.78 23.35
CA ASN A 16 -6.81 23.84 24.35
C ASN A 16 -8.09 23.18 23.82
N VAL A 17 -8.86 22.59 24.72
CA VAL A 17 -10.21 22.08 24.46
C VAL A 17 -11.21 23.14 24.95
N ILE A 18 -12.19 23.48 24.12
CA ILE A 18 -13.28 24.39 24.47
C ILE A 18 -14.62 23.71 24.29
N ASN A 19 -15.62 24.12 25.06
CA ASN A 19 -17.00 23.73 24.83
C ASN A 19 -17.52 24.49 23.60
N GLY A 20 -17.93 23.75 22.59
CA GLY A 20 -18.57 24.25 21.38
C GLY A 20 -20.07 24.40 21.55
N GLU A 21 -20.74 24.72 20.45
CA GLU A 21 -22.20 24.72 20.35
C GLU A 21 -22.74 23.27 20.38
N ASP A 22 -23.98 23.08 20.80
CA ASP A 22 -24.68 21.78 20.80
C ASP A 22 -24.04 20.66 21.66
N ASN A 23 -23.52 20.99 22.85
CA ASN A 23 -22.83 20.03 23.75
C ASN A 23 -21.64 19.31 23.08
N SER A 24 -21.06 19.89 22.03
CA SER A 24 -19.86 19.37 21.39
C SER A 24 -18.60 20.01 21.96
N PHE A 25 -17.46 19.36 21.79
CA PHE A 25 -16.15 19.86 22.18
C PHE A 25 -15.34 20.19 20.93
N GLU A 26 -14.62 21.30 20.97
CA GLU A 26 -13.79 21.78 19.87
C GLU A 26 -12.33 21.93 20.33
N ILE A 27 -11.39 21.62 19.43
CA ILE A 27 -9.95 21.79 19.68
C ILE A 27 -9.48 23.13 19.10
N THR A 28 -8.69 23.87 19.87
CA THR A 28 -8.09 25.14 19.45
C THR A 28 -6.57 25.13 19.56
N LEU A 29 -5.91 25.72 18.57
CA LEU A 29 -4.47 25.92 18.48
C LEU A 29 -4.18 27.42 18.59
N ASP A 30 -3.55 27.87 19.68
CA ASP A 30 -3.33 29.31 19.98
C ASP A 30 -4.59 30.17 19.72
N ASN A 31 -5.75 29.66 20.19
CA ASN A 31 -7.10 30.26 20.05
C ASN A 31 -7.74 30.16 18.65
N LYS A 32 -7.11 29.48 17.68
CA LYS A 32 -7.72 29.18 16.37
C LYS A 32 -8.34 27.78 16.36
N LYS A 33 -9.61 27.68 15.98
CA LYS A 33 -10.31 26.39 15.87
C LYS A 33 -9.64 25.49 14.82
N VAL A 34 -9.42 24.22 15.17
CA VAL A 34 -8.96 23.20 14.23
C VAL A 34 -10.07 22.92 13.21
N LYS A 35 -9.66 22.78 11.95
CA LYS A 35 -10.57 22.48 10.83
C LYS A 35 -10.20 21.17 10.16
N THR A 36 -11.22 20.49 9.66
CA THR A 36 -11.08 19.31 8.82
C THR A 36 -10.54 19.68 7.43
N PRO A 37 -10.05 18.72 6.63
CA PRO A 37 -9.60 18.97 5.25
C PRO A 37 -10.66 19.65 4.36
N ARG A 38 -11.96 19.39 4.54
CA ARG A 38 -13.04 20.08 3.81
C ARG A 38 -13.41 21.45 4.40
N GLY A 39 -12.73 21.88 5.47
CA GLY A 39 -12.88 23.20 6.07
C GLY A 39 -13.94 23.29 7.18
N ASN A 40 -14.56 22.16 7.56
CA ASN A 40 -15.48 22.09 8.68
C ASN A 40 -14.74 22.26 10.01
N VAL A 41 -15.42 22.72 11.05
CA VAL A 41 -14.82 22.78 12.40
C VAL A 41 -14.75 21.36 12.96
N LEU A 42 -13.59 20.99 13.53
CA LEU A 42 -13.39 19.69 14.16
C LEU A 42 -14.15 19.64 15.50
N LYS A 43 -15.41 19.18 15.44
CA LYS A 43 -16.31 19.00 16.59
C LYS A 43 -16.35 17.54 16.98
N VAL A 44 -16.21 17.23 18.28
CA VAL A 44 -16.33 15.87 18.82
C VAL A 44 -17.38 15.81 19.94
N PRO A 45 -18.10 14.69 20.10
CA PRO A 45 -19.22 14.62 21.05
C PRO A 45 -18.80 14.39 22.51
N ASN A 46 -17.54 14.02 22.79
CA ASN A 46 -17.07 13.64 24.12
C ASN A 46 -15.80 14.41 24.50
N GLU A 47 -15.77 14.90 25.74
CA GLU A 47 -14.62 15.59 26.35
C GLU A 47 -13.37 14.71 26.33
N SER A 48 -13.49 13.43 26.69
CA SER A 48 -12.36 12.49 26.71
C SER A 48 -11.73 12.33 25.32
N LEU A 49 -12.57 12.28 24.27
CA LEU A 49 -12.10 12.22 22.89
C LEU A 49 -11.44 13.53 22.47
N ALA A 50 -11.98 14.67 22.89
CA ALA A 50 -11.39 15.98 22.63
C ALA A 50 -10.00 16.12 23.25
N PHE A 51 -9.82 15.66 24.50
CA PHE A 51 -8.50 15.64 25.15
C PHE A 51 -7.53 14.67 24.49
N ALA A 52 -7.99 13.50 24.04
CA ALA A 52 -7.13 12.55 23.31
C ALA A 52 -6.63 13.16 21.99
N VAL A 53 -7.52 13.79 21.23
CA VAL A 53 -7.17 14.54 20.00
C VAL A 53 -6.25 15.71 20.34
N ALA A 54 -6.54 16.49 21.39
CA ALA A 54 -5.67 17.59 21.80
C ALA A 54 -4.25 17.12 22.20
N SER A 55 -4.13 15.97 22.86
CA SER A 55 -2.86 15.34 23.20
C SER A 55 -2.05 14.98 21.94
N GLU A 56 -2.73 14.47 20.91
CA GLU A 56 -2.14 14.15 19.61
C GLU A 56 -1.62 15.40 18.86
N TRP A 57 -2.31 16.53 18.97
CA TRP A 57 -1.81 17.82 18.48
C TRP A 57 -0.65 18.37 19.32
N ASN A 58 -0.67 18.14 20.64
CA ASN A 58 0.39 18.62 21.54
C ASN A 58 1.69 17.82 21.40
N SER A 59 1.60 16.54 21.05
CA SER A 59 2.75 15.63 20.87
C SER A 59 3.60 15.94 19.63
N GLN A 60 3.06 16.69 18.66
CA GLN A 60 3.78 17.11 17.46
C GLN A 60 4.97 18.00 17.82
N LYS A 61 6.18 17.72 17.33
CA LYS A 61 7.39 18.50 17.67
C LYS A 61 7.59 19.66 16.69
N ASP A 62 8.73 19.71 16.00
CA ASP A 62 9.07 20.80 15.07
C ASP A 62 8.23 20.77 13.79
N VAL A 63 7.78 19.57 13.40
CA VAL A 63 7.05 19.28 12.17
C VAL A 63 5.77 18.53 12.52
N ILE A 64 4.66 18.90 11.87
CA ILE A 64 3.37 18.22 12.05
C ILE A 64 3.35 16.96 11.18
N GLN A 65 3.43 15.80 11.82
CA GLN A 65 3.42 14.50 11.18
C GLN A 65 1.98 13.95 11.18
N ARG A 66 1.24 14.23 10.11
CA ARG A 66 -0.16 13.78 9.98
C ARG A 66 -0.30 12.25 10.01
N SER A 67 0.74 11.52 9.63
CA SER A 67 0.76 10.06 9.64
C SER A 67 0.69 9.48 11.05
N SER A 68 1.12 10.21 12.09
CA SER A 68 1.01 9.78 13.49
C SER A 68 -0.25 10.31 14.18
N MET A 69 -1.14 10.98 13.44
CA MET A 69 -2.34 11.63 13.97
C MET A 69 -3.63 10.84 13.64
N HIS A 70 -3.69 9.59 14.06
CA HIS A 70 -4.78 8.66 13.75
C HIS A 70 -6.14 9.07 14.34
N LEU A 71 -6.19 9.61 15.56
CA LEU A 71 -7.47 10.04 16.18
C LEU A 71 -8.05 11.25 15.45
N THR A 72 -7.20 12.23 15.13
CA THR A 72 -7.57 13.38 14.31
C THR A 72 -8.02 12.93 12.92
N ALA A 73 -7.34 11.96 12.30
CA ALA A 73 -7.73 11.40 11.01
C ALA A 73 -9.11 10.73 11.06
N LEU A 74 -9.39 9.90 12.07
CA LEU A 74 -10.69 9.27 12.27
C LEU A 74 -11.80 10.31 12.47
N CYS A 75 -11.57 11.32 13.31
CA CYS A 75 -12.54 12.40 13.51
C CYS A 75 -12.80 13.17 12.22
N ASN A 76 -11.76 13.48 11.44
CA ASN A 76 -11.91 14.12 10.13
C ASN A 76 -12.75 13.26 9.18
N THR A 77 -12.47 11.96 9.08
CA THR A 77 -13.21 11.05 8.20
C THR A 77 -14.69 10.97 8.57
N VAL A 78 -15.02 10.90 9.86
CA VAL A 78 -16.41 10.86 10.34
C VAL A 78 -17.16 12.16 10.02
N ILE A 79 -16.52 13.32 10.20
CA ILE A 79 -17.16 14.63 9.96
C ILE A 79 -17.29 14.92 8.47
N ASP A 80 -16.21 14.73 7.71
CA ASP A 80 -16.17 15.08 6.30
C ASP A 80 -16.86 14.05 5.42
N ASN A 81 -17.03 12.82 5.92
CA ASN A 81 -17.61 11.65 5.26
C ASN A 81 -17.39 11.67 3.74
N PRO A 82 -16.12 11.60 3.28
CA PRO A 82 -15.77 11.84 1.88
C PRO A 82 -16.47 10.88 0.92
N ASN A 83 -16.72 9.66 1.38
CA ASN A 83 -17.35 8.59 0.59
C ASN A 83 -18.87 8.54 0.73
N HIS A 84 -19.47 9.48 1.47
CA HIS A 84 -20.90 9.50 1.82
C HIS A 84 -21.38 8.14 2.35
N ALA A 85 -20.55 7.48 3.15
CA ALA A 85 -20.81 6.17 3.70
C ALA A 85 -22.02 6.23 4.64
N THR A 86 -22.98 5.35 4.42
CA THR A 86 -24.13 5.15 5.31
C THR A 86 -23.79 4.11 6.36
N LYS A 87 -24.59 4.08 7.43
CA LYS A 87 -24.46 3.07 8.49
C LYS A 87 -24.52 1.64 7.93
N SER A 88 -25.49 1.36 7.05
CA SER A 88 -25.63 0.04 6.43
C SER A 88 -24.43 -0.31 5.57
N SER A 89 -23.95 0.62 4.73
CA SER A 89 -22.80 0.39 3.86
C SER A 89 -21.53 0.02 4.64
N LEU A 90 -21.29 0.64 5.79
CA LEU A 90 -20.13 0.30 6.63
C LEU A 90 -20.28 -1.08 7.29
N ILE A 91 -21.51 -1.46 7.67
CA ILE A 91 -21.77 -2.78 8.24
C ILE A 91 -21.58 -3.85 7.17
N ASP A 92 -22.09 -3.63 5.96
CA ASP A 92 -21.92 -4.57 4.83
C ASP A 92 -20.42 -4.75 4.50
N GLU A 93 -19.65 -3.66 4.52
CA GLU A 93 -18.20 -3.70 4.33
C GLU A 93 -17.47 -4.48 5.44
N LEU A 94 -17.87 -4.30 6.70
CA LEU A 94 -17.37 -5.11 7.82
C LEU A 94 -17.73 -6.59 7.65
N LEU A 95 -18.95 -6.91 7.24
CA LEU A 95 -19.41 -8.29 7.08
C LEU A 95 -18.70 -9.02 5.94
N ASN A 96 -18.19 -8.30 4.93
CA ASN A 96 -17.37 -8.90 3.87
C ASN A 96 -16.07 -9.49 4.42
N TYR A 97 -15.53 -8.96 5.53
CA TYR A 97 -14.34 -9.52 6.18
C TYR A 97 -14.61 -10.85 6.91
N VAL A 98 -15.87 -11.22 7.18
CA VAL A 98 -16.17 -12.47 7.90
C VAL A 98 -15.74 -13.70 7.11
N ASP A 99 -15.95 -13.69 5.78
CA ASP A 99 -15.57 -14.81 4.92
C ASP A 99 -14.06 -14.83 4.65
N SER A 100 -13.42 -13.66 4.60
CA SER A 100 -12.02 -13.48 4.28
C SER A 100 -11.17 -13.12 5.50
N ASP A 101 -11.59 -13.50 6.69
CA ASP A 101 -10.88 -13.15 7.92
C ASP A 101 -9.53 -13.88 7.98
N ALA A 102 -8.44 -13.14 8.17
CA ALA A 102 -7.09 -13.69 8.13
C ALA A 102 -6.89 -14.87 9.08
N ILE A 103 -7.48 -14.86 10.28
CA ILE A 103 -7.24 -15.92 11.27
C ILE A 103 -8.02 -17.21 10.98
N LEU A 104 -8.88 -17.24 9.96
CA LEU A 104 -9.62 -18.44 9.56
C LEU A 104 -8.91 -19.28 8.49
N TYR A 105 -7.81 -18.78 7.91
CA TYR A 105 -7.07 -19.48 6.85
C TYR A 105 -5.75 -20.00 7.42
N PHE A 106 -5.68 -21.32 7.63
CA PHE A 106 -4.53 -21.99 8.23
C PHE A 106 -3.59 -22.54 7.15
N SER A 107 -2.29 -22.55 7.43
CA SER A 107 -1.27 -23.11 6.55
C SER A 107 -1.51 -24.60 6.28
N ASP A 108 -1.39 -25.00 5.01
CA ASP A 108 -1.44 -26.39 4.55
C ASP A 108 -0.05 -26.96 4.22
N VAL A 109 0.97 -26.10 4.10
CA VAL A 109 2.32 -26.48 3.66
C VAL A 109 3.25 -26.78 4.83
N ASP A 110 3.22 -25.96 5.88
CA ASP A 110 4.16 -26.03 7.00
C ASP A 110 3.45 -26.51 8.27
N ASN A 111 3.81 -27.71 8.73
CA ASN A 111 3.21 -28.33 9.91
C ASN A 111 3.57 -27.62 11.21
N ASP A 112 4.73 -26.99 11.30
CA ASP A 112 5.17 -26.28 12.50
C ASP A 112 4.38 -24.97 12.61
N LEU A 113 4.23 -24.24 11.49
CA LEU A 113 3.36 -23.07 11.42
C LEU A 113 1.90 -23.42 11.72
N PHE A 114 1.37 -24.50 11.13
CA PHE A 114 0.01 -24.96 11.39
C PHE A 114 -0.22 -25.27 12.88
N THR A 115 0.76 -25.91 13.53
CA THR A 115 0.71 -26.21 14.96
C THR A 115 0.69 -24.93 15.80
N LEU A 116 1.51 -23.94 15.43
CA LEU A 116 1.55 -22.63 16.08
C LEU A 116 0.21 -21.87 15.90
N GLN A 117 -0.35 -21.87 14.68
CA GLN A 117 -1.66 -21.28 14.37
C GLN A 117 -2.77 -21.94 15.19
N LEU A 118 -2.78 -23.28 15.29
CA LEU A 118 -3.74 -23.99 16.15
C LEU A 118 -3.60 -23.57 17.62
N GLN A 119 -2.38 -23.43 18.12
CA GLN A 119 -2.15 -23.04 19.50
C GLN A 119 -2.59 -21.59 19.79
N LYS A 120 -2.44 -20.68 18.82
CA LYS A 120 -2.61 -19.23 19.01
C LYS A 120 -3.94 -18.69 18.51
N TRP A 121 -4.41 -19.10 17.33
CA TRP A 121 -5.65 -18.59 16.72
C TRP A 121 -6.89 -19.37 17.15
N LEU A 122 -6.81 -20.69 17.33
CA LEU A 122 -7.98 -21.49 17.69
C LEU A 122 -8.67 -21.05 19.01
N PRO A 123 -7.94 -20.66 20.08
CA PRO A 123 -8.57 -20.14 21.29
C PRO A 123 -9.41 -18.88 21.04
N VAL A 124 -8.92 -17.99 20.17
CA VAL A 124 -9.59 -16.73 19.81
C VAL A 124 -10.85 -17.00 18.99
N ILE A 125 -10.78 -17.89 18.01
CA ILE A 125 -11.95 -18.31 17.21
C ILE A 125 -12.98 -18.99 18.12
N THR A 126 -12.53 -19.83 19.05
CA THR A 126 -13.41 -20.53 19.99
C THR A 126 -14.13 -19.55 20.91
N TRP A 127 -13.41 -18.55 21.45
CA TRP A 127 -14.02 -17.47 22.23
C TRP A 127 -15.07 -16.72 21.42
N PHE A 128 -14.74 -16.36 20.17
CA PHE A 128 -15.64 -15.62 19.29
C PHE A 128 -16.94 -16.39 19.01
N ASN A 129 -16.81 -17.66 18.66
CA ASN A 129 -17.95 -18.56 18.43
C ASN A 129 -18.84 -18.70 19.67
N GLN A 130 -18.24 -18.82 20.86
CA GLN A 130 -18.99 -18.88 22.12
C GLN A 130 -19.67 -17.55 22.45
N ARG A 131 -19.00 -16.43 22.21
CA ARG A 131 -19.46 -15.09 22.59
C ARG A 131 -20.63 -14.60 21.75
N TYR A 132 -20.57 -14.84 20.44
CA TYR A 132 -21.59 -14.40 19.47
C TYR A 132 -22.53 -15.53 19.06
N GLU A 133 -22.40 -16.73 19.64
CA GLU A 133 -23.21 -17.91 19.32
C GLU A 133 -23.17 -18.24 17.81
N VAL A 134 -21.99 -18.08 17.21
CA VAL A 134 -21.73 -18.37 15.80
C VAL A 134 -20.86 -19.60 15.66
N ASN A 135 -20.89 -20.23 14.48
CA ASN A 135 -20.10 -21.42 14.19
C ASN A 135 -19.17 -21.17 12.99
N LEU A 136 -18.13 -20.36 13.21
CA LEU A 136 -17.08 -20.18 12.22
C LEU A 136 -16.03 -21.27 12.38
N SER A 137 -15.78 -22.01 11.30
CA SER A 137 -14.77 -23.06 11.28
C SER A 137 -13.59 -22.65 10.38
N PRO A 138 -12.35 -22.83 10.82
CA PRO A 138 -11.18 -22.50 10.02
C PRO A 138 -11.03 -23.45 8.83
N SER A 139 -10.49 -22.93 7.74
CA SER A 139 -10.12 -23.67 6.53
C SER A 139 -8.61 -23.91 6.48
N ARG A 140 -8.20 -24.95 5.75
CA ARG A 140 -6.78 -25.20 5.44
C ARG A 140 -6.48 -24.76 4.01
N GLY A 141 -5.34 -24.09 3.86
CA GLY A 141 -4.88 -23.52 2.59
C GLY A 141 -5.77 -22.37 2.14
N ILE A 142 -5.92 -22.22 0.82
CA ILE A 142 -6.64 -21.10 0.19
C ILE A 142 -8.13 -21.46 -0.05
N SER A 143 -8.60 -22.59 0.51
CA SER A 143 -9.99 -23.01 0.32
C SER A 143 -10.93 -22.03 0.99
N LEU A 144 -11.94 -21.55 0.25
CA LEU A 144 -12.87 -20.53 0.74
C LEU A 144 -13.58 -21.01 2.01
N VAL A 145 -13.64 -20.13 3.02
CA VAL A 145 -14.46 -20.37 4.20
C VAL A 145 -15.90 -19.97 3.88
N GLU A 146 -16.81 -20.93 3.89
CA GLU A 146 -18.25 -20.63 3.82
C GLU A 146 -18.75 -20.30 5.23
N SER A 147 -19.05 -19.01 5.47
CA SER A 147 -19.70 -18.61 6.71
C SER A 147 -21.20 -18.94 6.67
N ASP A 148 -21.74 -19.35 7.81
CA ASP A 148 -23.18 -19.54 7.96
C ASP A 148 -23.89 -18.17 7.78
N PRO A 149 -24.87 -18.01 6.87
CA PRO A 149 -25.63 -16.78 6.74
C PRO A 149 -26.25 -16.31 8.08
N CYS A 150 -26.57 -17.24 8.99
CA CYS A 150 -27.03 -16.91 10.34
C CYS A 150 -25.99 -16.13 11.16
N ALA A 151 -24.69 -16.45 10.99
CA ALA A 151 -23.62 -15.75 11.69
C ALA A 151 -23.50 -14.28 11.23
N LYS A 152 -23.62 -14.03 9.92
CA LYS A 152 -23.63 -12.66 9.37
C LYS A 152 -24.82 -11.86 9.86
N ASP A 153 -25.99 -12.46 9.98
CA ASP A 153 -27.18 -11.80 10.54
C ASP A 153 -27.00 -11.39 12.01
N ILE A 154 -26.39 -12.25 12.83
CA ILE A 154 -26.09 -11.94 14.24
C ILE A 154 -25.12 -10.76 14.33
N LEU A 155 -24.03 -10.81 13.55
CA LEU A 155 -23.04 -9.74 13.50
C LEU A 155 -23.63 -8.44 12.94
N PHE A 156 -24.49 -8.51 11.92
CA PHE A 156 -25.22 -7.34 11.41
C PHE A 156 -26.01 -6.65 12.52
N ARG A 157 -26.77 -7.42 13.31
CA ARG A 157 -27.54 -6.87 14.45
C ARG A 157 -26.61 -6.26 15.50
N HIS A 158 -25.48 -6.92 15.80
CA HIS A 158 -24.48 -6.41 16.73
C HIS A 158 -23.91 -5.07 16.28
N PHE A 159 -23.40 -4.97 15.05
CA PHE A 159 -22.86 -3.72 14.50
C PHE A 159 -23.94 -2.65 14.33
N ASN A 160 -25.16 -3.03 13.98
CA ASN A 160 -26.27 -2.10 13.88
C ASN A 160 -26.67 -1.48 15.23
N SER A 161 -26.23 -2.01 16.37
CA SER A 161 -26.40 -1.32 17.66
C SER A 161 -25.50 -0.10 17.83
N PHE A 162 -24.39 -0.01 17.09
CA PHE A 162 -23.40 1.05 17.21
C PHE A 162 -23.74 2.31 16.38
N LYS A 163 -23.23 3.46 16.81
CA LYS A 163 -23.31 4.72 16.05
C LYS A 163 -22.29 4.72 14.89
N LEU A 164 -22.52 5.56 13.88
CA LEU A 164 -21.65 5.68 12.70
C LEU A 164 -20.15 5.88 13.03
N PRO A 165 -19.75 6.73 14.01
CA PRO A 165 -18.34 6.89 14.34
C PRO A 165 -17.70 5.60 14.84
N CYS A 166 -18.40 4.82 15.66
CA CYS A 166 -17.89 3.53 16.15
C CYS A 166 -17.67 2.56 14.98
N LEU A 167 -18.58 2.50 14.01
CA LEU A 167 -18.45 1.65 12.82
C LEU A 167 -17.23 2.03 11.96
N GLN A 168 -16.97 3.33 11.80
CA GLN A 168 -15.75 3.80 11.13
C GLN A 168 -14.49 3.34 11.88
N GLY A 169 -14.52 3.36 13.22
CA GLY A 169 -13.44 2.85 14.05
C GLY A 169 -13.25 1.34 13.91
N PHE A 170 -14.35 0.57 13.88
CA PHE A 170 -14.31 -0.88 13.65
C PHE A 170 -13.69 -1.19 12.29
N LEU A 171 -14.15 -0.54 11.23
CA LEU A 171 -13.61 -0.74 9.89
C LEU A 171 -12.12 -0.43 9.85
N PHE A 172 -11.70 0.70 10.42
CA PHE A 172 -10.29 1.08 10.48
C PHE A 172 -9.43 0.06 11.25
N ALA A 173 -9.92 -0.52 12.36
CA ALA A 173 -9.21 -1.57 13.08
C ALA A 173 -9.14 -2.87 12.26
N THR A 174 -10.27 -3.32 11.70
CA THR A 174 -10.38 -4.54 10.89
C THR A 174 -9.49 -4.46 9.65
N GLU A 175 -9.41 -3.32 8.98
CA GLU A 175 -8.52 -3.12 7.82
C GLU A 175 -7.04 -3.25 8.17
N ASN A 176 -6.62 -2.88 9.38
CA ASN A 176 -5.22 -2.95 9.81
C ASN A 176 -4.85 -4.35 10.33
N LEU A 177 -5.75 -4.99 11.08
CA LEU A 177 -5.55 -6.36 11.57
C LEU A 177 -5.87 -7.43 10.51
N LYS A 178 -6.58 -7.07 9.44
CA LYS A 178 -7.17 -8.00 8.45
C LYS A 178 -8.09 -9.05 9.09
N SER A 179 -8.64 -8.74 10.26
CA SER A 179 -9.47 -9.65 11.02
C SER A 179 -10.53 -8.89 11.80
N ILE A 180 -11.79 -9.25 11.58
CA ILE A 180 -12.93 -8.74 12.35
C ILE A 180 -13.00 -9.42 13.71
N ILE A 181 -12.58 -10.69 13.78
CA ILE A 181 -12.56 -11.47 15.02
C ILE A 181 -11.59 -10.84 16.02
N LEU A 182 -10.33 -10.60 15.61
CA LEU A 182 -9.34 -9.95 16.48
C LEU A 182 -9.79 -8.55 16.92
N THR A 183 -10.41 -7.80 16.00
CA THR A 183 -10.94 -6.46 16.30
C THR A 183 -12.00 -6.50 17.40
N LEU A 184 -12.97 -7.41 17.31
CA LEU A 184 -14.02 -7.55 18.33
C LEU A 184 -13.45 -8.02 19.68
N CYS A 185 -12.47 -8.94 19.68
CA CYS A 185 -11.77 -9.35 20.89
C CYS A 185 -11.09 -8.17 21.60
N CYS A 186 -10.42 -7.28 20.86
CA CYS A 186 -9.80 -6.07 21.43
C CYS A 186 -10.84 -5.08 21.98
N VAL A 187 -11.95 -4.89 21.28
CA VAL A 187 -12.99 -3.95 21.72
C VAL A 187 -13.64 -4.43 23.01
N GLU A 188 -13.93 -5.74 23.12
CA GLU A 188 -14.49 -6.36 24.31
C GLU A 188 -13.48 -6.58 25.46
N GLN A 189 -12.21 -6.18 25.28
CA GLN A 189 -11.13 -6.28 26.26
C GLN A 189 -10.72 -7.73 26.61
N GLU A 190 -11.04 -8.70 25.76
CA GLU A 190 -10.55 -10.08 25.93
C GLU A 190 -9.05 -10.17 25.66
N MET A 191 -8.53 -9.33 24.76
CA MET A 191 -7.11 -9.25 24.42
C MET A 191 -6.61 -7.82 24.35
N SER A 192 -5.30 -7.65 24.61
CA SER A 192 -4.61 -6.39 24.39
C SER A 192 -4.42 -6.09 22.90
N VAL A 193 -4.11 -4.84 22.58
CA VAL A 193 -3.83 -4.44 21.19
C VAL A 193 -2.52 -5.07 20.74
N GLU A 194 -1.52 -5.13 21.62
CA GLU A 194 -0.23 -5.76 21.40
C GLU A 194 -0.39 -7.22 20.96
N GLU A 195 -1.17 -7.99 21.72
CA GLU A 195 -1.44 -9.40 21.43
C GLU A 195 -2.20 -9.57 20.11
N ALA A 196 -3.20 -8.73 19.84
CA ALA A 196 -3.95 -8.82 18.60
C ALA A 196 -3.09 -8.56 17.36
N VAL A 197 -2.18 -7.57 17.44
CA VAL A 197 -1.25 -7.28 16.34
C VAL A 197 -0.28 -8.44 16.15
N GLN A 198 0.27 -9.01 17.23
CA GLN A 198 1.13 -10.21 17.16
C GLN A 198 0.38 -11.38 16.51
N LEU A 199 -0.88 -11.62 16.90
CA LEU A 199 -1.70 -12.67 16.30
C LEU A 199 -1.99 -12.42 14.81
N SER A 200 -2.25 -11.17 14.41
CA SER A 200 -2.45 -10.81 13.00
C SER A 200 -1.19 -11.00 12.15
N LYS A 201 -0.01 -10.93 12.78
CA LYS A 201 1.31 -11.03 12.15
C LYS A 201 2.01 -12.36 12.44
N LEU A 202 1.32 -13.33 13.03
CA LEU A 202 1.90 -14.60 13.49
C LEU A 202 2.71 -15.31 12.40
N GLU A 203 2.20 -15.32 11.16
CA GLU A 203 2.89 -15.92 10.02
C GLU A 203 4.16 -15.13 9.65
N GLU A 204 4.10 -13.80 9.63
CA GLU A 204 5.26 -12.95 9.34
C GLU A 204 6.34 -13.10 10.42
N GLU A 205 5.95 -13.23 11.68
CA GLU A 205 6.87 -13.49 12.80
C GLU A 205 7.53 -14.87 12.65
N PHE A 206 6.77 -15.92 12.33
CA PHE A 206 7.30 -17.26 12.09
C PHE A 206 8.31 -17.27 10.92
N GLN A 207 7.98 -16.60 9.82
CA GLN A 207 8.89 -16.47 8.67
C GLN A 207 10.15 -15.70 9.03
N THR A 208 10.02 -14.66 9.84
CA THR A 208 11.13 -13.85 10.32
C THR A 208 12.08 -14.64 11.23
N GLU A 209 11.57 -15.56 12.04
CA GLU A 209 12.41 -16.46 12.85
C GLU A 209 13.20 -17.44 11.97
N ASN A 210 12.59 -17.94 10.89
CA ASN A 210 13.22 -18.92 10.02
C ASN A 210 14.18 -18.31 8.99
N TRP A 211 13.87 -17.12 8.47
CA TRP A 211 14.60 -16.49 7.36
C TRP A 211 15.31 -15.19 7.71
N GLY A 212 15.18 -14.74 8.96
CA GLY A 212 15.80 -13.53 9.48
C GLY A 212 14.92 -12.29 9.39
N ARG A 213 15.16 -11.35 10.30
CA ARG A 213 14.43 -10.09 10.40
C ARG A 213 15.06 -9.00 9.55
N VAL A 214 14.23 -8.29 8.80
CA VAL A 214 14.62 -7.04 8.14
C VAL A 214 14.36 -5.89 9.12
N GLU A 215 15.42 -5.42 9.78
CA GLU A 215 15.36 -4.24 10.64
C GLU A 215 14.72 -3.06 9.88
N TRP A 216 13.98 -2.23 10.62
CA TRP A 216 13.22 -1.07 10.09
C TRP A 216 12.00 -1.42 9.24
N ALA A 217 11.95 -2.55 8.53
CA ALA A 217 10.74 -2.93 7.79
C ALA A 217 9.70 -3.55 8.74
N HIS A 218 10.04 -4.66 9.39
CA HIS A 218 9.12 -5.39 10.25
C HIS A 218 8.82 -4.60 11.54
N ASP A 219 9.84 -3.96 12.14
CA ASP A 219 9.65 -3.23 13.39
C ASP A 219 8.80 -1.95 13.22
N LEU A 220 9.01 -1.20 12.13
CA LEU A 220 8.16 -0.01 11.85
C LEU A 220 6.74 -0.43 11.47
N SER A 221 6.58 -1.50 10.69
CA SER A 221 5.27 -2.04 10.32
C SER A 221 4.47 -2.44 11.56
N MET A 222 5.11 -3.18 12.47
CA MET A 222 4.52 -3.60 13.75
C MET A 222 4.07 -2.39 14.59
N ALA A 223 4.97 -1.43 14.78
CA ALA A 223 4.68 -0.23 15.57
C ALA A 223 3.59 0.65 14.94
N ASP A 224 3.55 0.77 13.61
CA ASP A 224 2.54 1.54 12.88
C ASP A 224 1.15 0.88 13.02
N ILE A 225 1.06 -0.44 12.82
CA ILE A 225 -0.20 -1.18 12.99
C ILE A 225 -0.68 -1.08 14.45
N GLN A 226 0.22 -1.27 15.42
CA GLN A 226 -0.13 -1.13 16.83
C GLN A 226 -0.63 0.27 17.17
N SER A 227 -0.01 1.33 16.64
CA SER A 227 -0.46 2.71 16.83
C SER A 227 -1.85 2.95 16.24
N ARG A 228 -2.09 2.47 15.01
CA ARG A 228 -3.37 2.59 14.31
C ARG A 228 -4.49 1.85 15.03
N VAL A 229 -4.27 0.60 15.39
CA VAL A 229 -5.26 -0.23 16.10
C VAL A 229 -5.52 0.36 17.48
N SER A 230 -4.49 0.81 18.21
CA SER A 230 -4.66 1.46 19.51
C SER A 230 -5.54 2.72 19.43
N ALA A 231 -5.32 3.56 18.40
CA ALA A 231 -6.14 4.72 18.14
C ALA A 231 -7.58 4.32 17.78
N ALA A 232 -7.76 3.29 16.95
CA ALA A 232 -9.08 2.77 16.57
C ALA A 232 -9.89 2.28 17.78
N ILE A 233 -9.29 1.41 18.60
CA ILE A 233 -9.93 0.85 19.80
C ILE A 233 -10.26 1.95 20.81
N THR A 234 -9.33 2.90 21.01
CA THR A 234 -9.57 4.07 21.85
C THR A 234 -10.74 4.90 21.32
N PHE A 235 -10.78 5.14 20.01
CA PHE A 235 -11.85 5.90 19.35
C PHE A 235 -13.22 5.22 19.50
N ILE A 236 -13.30 3.90 19.31
CA ILE A 236 -14.53 3.13 19.48
C ILE A 236 -15.01 3.22 20.93
N ARG A 237 -14.13 2.98 21.91
CA ARG A 237 -14.47 3.01 23.34
C ARG A 237 -14.98 4.38 23.77
N LEU A 238 -14.28 5.45 23.39
CA LEU A 238 -14.67 6.82 23.76
C LEU A 238 -16.01 7.27 23.15
N ASN A 239 -16.37 6.76 21.96
CA ASN A 239 -17.68 7.00 21.34
C ASN A 239 -18.78 6.06 21.84
N PHE A 240 -18.42 4.88 22.35
CA PHE A 240 -19.36 3.96 22.98
C PHE A 240 -19.76 4.44 24.38
N GLU A 241 -18.80 4.88 25.20
CA GLU A 241 -19.04 5.38 26.56
C GLU A 241 -19.97 6.60 26.60
N SER A 242 -19.94 7.47 25.58
CA SER A 242 -20.88 8.60 25.49
C SER A 242 -22.32 8.12 25.28
N SER A 243 -22.50 7.03 24.52
CA SER A 243 -23.82 6.40 24.32
C SER A 243 -24.33 5.72 25.60
N ALA A 244 -23.42 5.24 26.47
CA ALA A 244 -23.75 4.71 27.79
C ALA A 244 -24.05 5.80 28.84
N LYS A 245 -23.45 6.99 28.71
CA LYS A 245 -23.77 8.17 29.54
C LYS A 245 -25.11 8.80 29.16
N GLU A 246 -25.39 8.94 27.86
CA GLU A 246 -26.71 9.39 27.37
C GLU A 246 -27.82 8.43 27.84
N SER A 247 -27.60 7.11 27.78
CA SER A 247 -28.58 6.16 28.29
C SER A 247 -28.74 6.20 29.82
N LYS A 248 -27.67 6.48 30.59
CA LYS A 248 -27.76 6.69 32.05
C LYS A 248 -28.46 8.00 32.42
N GLU A 249 -28.29 9.09 31.66
CA GLU A 249 -29.04 10.34 31.88
C GLU A 249 -30.52 10.19 31.50
N ILE A 250 -30.84 9.45 30.43
CA ILE A 250 -32.22 9.11 30.06
C ILE A 250 -32.87 8.23 31.14
N PHE A 251 -32.11 7.34 31.79
CA PHE A 251 -32.60 6.46 32.87
C PHE A 251 -32.93 7.19 34.18
N VAL A 252 -32.51 8.46 34.36
CA VAL A 252 -32.89 9.28 35.54
C VAL A 252 -34.19 10.07 35.31
N THR A 253 -34.75 10.08 34.08
CA THR A 253 -35.99 10.83 33.77
C THR A 253 -37.15 10.03 33.21
N HIS A 254 -37.08 8.69 33.11
CA HIS A 254 -38.26 7.89 32.77
C HIS A 254 -38.33 6.58 33.56
N GLN A 255 -38.78 6.69 34.80
CA GLN A 255 -39.38 5.59 35.54
C GLN A 255 -40.90 5.75 35.48
N SER A 256 -41.53 5.28 34.41
CA SER A 256 -42.93 4.81 34.37
C SER A 256 -43.38 4.52 32.94
N VAL A 257 -44.18 3.44 32.84
CA VAL A 257 -45.05 3.02 31.74
C VAL A 257 -44.43 2.04 30.73
N GLU A 258 -44.32 0.78 31.16
CA GLU A 258 -44.74 -0.34 30.30
C GLU A 258 -46.29 -0.34 30.20
N PHE A 259 -46.80 -0.87 29.06
CA PHE A 259 -48.20 -1.11 28.66
C PHE A 259 -49.00 0.03 27.98
N ARG A 260 -49.55 -0.34 26.80
CA ARG A 260 -50.61 0.27 25.96
C ARG A 260 -50.10 1.20 24.84
N ILE A 261 -50.52 1.13 23.57
CA ILE A 261 -51.68 0.54 22.85
C ILE A 261 -51.29 0.61 21.35
N PHE A 262 -51.38 -0.42 20.51
CA PHE A 262 -52.62 -1.08 20.05
C PHE A 262 -53.67 -0.12 19.44
N HIS A 263 -53.27 0.90 18.67
CA HIS A 263 -54.25 1.65 17.86
C HIS A 263 -53.64 2.38 16.66
N CYS A 264 -53.25 1.65 15.61
CA CYS A 264 -53.20 2.25 14.27
C CYS A 264 -53.44 1.23 13.14
N CYS A 265 -54.34 0.27 13.36
CA CYS A 265 -55.10 -0.32 12.26
C CYS A 265 -56.45 0.38 12.20
N SER A 266 -56.56 1.42 11.38
CA SER A 266 -57.83 1.96 10.87
C SER A 266 -57.54 2.95 9.75
N TYR A 267 -57.03 2.47 8.62
CA TYR A 267 -57.42 3.00 7.31
C TYR A 267 -56.96 2.00 6.22
N LEU A 268 -57.95 1.36 5.58
CA LEU A 268 -57.90 0.64 4.29
C LEU A 268 -57.43 -0.84 4.27
N ILE A 269 -58.34 -1.71 4.72
CA ILE A 269 -58.80 -2.83 3.89
C ILE A 269 -60.05 -2.34 3.16
N ILE A 270 -59.96 -2.01 1.86
CA ILE A 270 -61.11 -1.90 0.95
C ILE A 270 -60.66 -2.33 -0.46
N HIS A 271 -61.23 -3.47 -0.93
CA HIS A 271 -61.23 -4.06 -2.29
C HIS A 271 -59.89 -4.59 -2.84
N LYS A 272 -59.52 -5.89 -2.73
CA LYS A 272 -60.21 -7.20 -2.88
C LYS A 272 -60.59 -7.52 -4.33
N ASP A 273 -59.99 -8.61 -4.83
CA ASP A 273 -60.53 -9.58 -5.78
C ASP A 273 -61.88 -9.20 -6.41
N ASP A 274 -61.85 -8.68 -7.64
CA ASP A 274 -62.95 -8.72 -8.63
C ASP A 274 -62.50 -8.00 -9.91
N LEU A 275 -61.73 -8.68 -10.78
CA LEU A 275 -61.64 -8.32 -12.20
C LEU A 275 -61.23 -9.54 -13.04
N SER A 276 -61.90 -10.66 -12.78
CA SER A 276 -62.04 -11.80 -13.69
C SER A 276 -63.48 -11.85 -14.20
N SER A 277 -63.87 -10.86 -14.99
CA SER A 277 -65.06 -10.87 -15.84
C SER A 277 -65.14 -9.57 -16.63
N LEU A 278 -64.64 -9.55 -17.86
CA LEU A 278 -65.29 -8.78 -18.91
C LEU A 278 -64.95 -9.42 -20.27
N ASP A 279 -65.90 -10.20 -20.75
CA ASP A 279 -65.98 -10.61 -22.14
C ASP A 279 -66.19 -9.39 -23.06
N THR A 280 -65.67 -9.57 -24.26
CA THR A 280 -65.69 -8.78 -25.50
C THR A 280 -66.95 -7.96 -25.80
N ALA A 281 -66.77 -6.71 -26.26
CA ALA A 281 -67.44 -6.17 -27.46
C ALA A 281 -66.85 -4.81 -27.92
N ASP A 282 -66.49 -4.78 -29.21
CA ASP A 282 -66.31 -3.66 -30.17
C ASP A 282 -65.03 -2.78 -30.19
N CYS A 283 -64.17 -3.15 -31.17
CA CYS A 283 -63.46 -2.37 -32.22
C CYS A 283 -62.51 -1.22 -31.79
N ASP A 284 -61.26 -1.07 -32.29
CA ASP A 284 -60.70 -1.37 -33.60
C ASP A 284 -59.15 -1.45 -33.58
N SER A 285 -58.60 -2.24 -34.50
CA SER A 285 -57.22 -2.31 -35.03
C SER A 285 -56.11 -1.45 -34.39
N SER A 286 -55.23 -2.04 -33.54
CA SER A 286 -53.82 -1.61 -33.39
C SER A 286 -52.95 -2.47 -32.44
N SER A 287 -53.33 -3.69 -32.05
CA SER A 287 -52.51 -4.48 -31.10
C SER A 287 -51.64 -5.59 -31.71
N LEU A 288 -51.72 -5.87 -33.01
CA LEU A 288 -50.94 -6.97 -33.62
C LEU A 288 -49.51 -6.62 -34.09
N LYS A 289 -49.02 -5.41 -33.84
CA LYS A 289 -47.64 -5.01 -34.17
C LYS A 289 -46.69 -4.96 -32.97
N VAL A 290 -47.20 -5.04 -31.75
CA VAL A 290 -46.37 -4.92 -30.54
C VAL A 290 -45.72 -6.25 -30.18
N GLU A 291 -46.40 -7.39 -30.38
CA GLU A 291 -45.81 -8.71 -30.12
C GLU A 291 -44.75 -9.12 -31.16
N GLU A 292 -44.93 -8.81 -32.46
CA GLU A 292 -43.89 -9.06 -33.48
C GLU A 292 -42.67 -8.14 -33.31
N LEU A 293 -42.86 -6.88 -32.87
CA LEU A 293 -41.76 -5.99 -32.51
C LEU A 293 -41.06 -6.44 -31.22
N LEU A 294 -41.79 -6.94 -30.23
CA LEU A 294 -41.21 -7.45 -29.00
C LEU A 294 -40.37 -8.70 -29.26
N ILE A 295 -40.82 -9.61 -30.13
CA ILE A 295 -40.11 -10.85 -30.45
C ILE A 295 -38.87 -10.56 -31.30
N THR A 296 -38.96 -9.66 -32.30
CA THR A 296 -37.78 -9.24 -33.08
C THR A 296 -36.81 -8.37 -32.26
N MET A 297 -37.30 -7.55 -31.31
CA MET A 297 -36.45 -6.88 -30.33
C MET A 297 -35.81 -7.87 -29.36
N ILE A 298 -36.53 -8.87 -28.87
CA ILE A 298 -35.97 -9.88 -27.95
C ILE A 298 -34.96 -10.76 -28.68
N GLU A 299 -35.15 -11.08 -29.96
CA GLU A 299 -34.14 -11.81 -30.76
C GLU A 299 -32.94 -10.93 -31.13
N ALA A 300 -33.14 -9.66 -31.49
CA ALA A 300 -32.05 -8.72 -31.75
C ALA A 300 -31.26 -8.38 -30.47
N VAL A 301 -31.95 -8.22 -29.34
CA VAL A 301 -31.37 -8.05 -28.01
C VAL A 301 -30.73 -9.35 -27.54
N SER A 302 -31.28 -10.54 -27.83
CA SER A 302 -30.64 -11.82 -27.50
C SER A 302 -29.38 -12.07 -28.33
N ILE A 303 -29.37 -11.70 -29.62
CA ILE A 303 -28.19 -11.74 -30.49
C ILE A 303 -27.15 -10.70 -30.07
N PHE A 304 -27.58 -9.51 -29.64
CA PHE A 304 -26.73 -8.46 -29.09
C PHE A 304 -26.17 -8.84 -27.70
N LEU A 305 -26.97 -9.41 -26.80
CA LEU A 305 -26.56 -9.95 -25.50
C LEU A 305 -25.59 -11.14 -25.70
N LYS A 306 -25.83 -12.03 -26.69
CA LYS A 306 -24.91 -13.14 -27.02
C LYS A 306 -23.57 -12.68 -27.61
N ASN A 307 -23.56 -11.62 -28.42
CA ASN A 307 -22.35 -11.13 -29.06
C ASN A 307 -21.60 -10.08 -28.23
N THR A 308 -22.28 -9.36 -27.32
CA THR A 308 -21.76 -8.20 -26.59
C THR A 308 -21.67 -8.42 -25.07
N LEU A 309 -22.46 -9.33 -24.46
CA LEU A 309 -22.43 -9.63 -23.02
C LEU A 309 -21.94 -11.04 -22.66
N LEU A 310 -21.89 -11.97 -23.61
CA LEU A 310 -21.20 -13.27 -23.46
C LEU A 310 -19.74 -13.26 -23.97
N LYS A 311 -19.31 -12.24 -24.71
CA LYS A 311 -17.89 -11.99 -25.08
C LYS A 311 -17.06 -11.11 -24.14
N PRO A 312 -17.59 -10.25 -23.24
CA PRO A 312 -16.79 -9.58 -22.23
C PRO A 312 -16.49 -10.52 -21.05
N VAL A 313 -17.14 -11.68 -20.89
CA VAL A 313 -16.66 -12.77 -20.02
C VAL A 313 -15.45 -13.48 -20.65
N ILE A 314 -15.24 -13.31 -21.96
CA ILE A 314 -14.05 -13.76 -22.67
C ILE A 314 -12.93 -12.71 -22.55
N LEU A 315 -13.19 -11.44 -22.19
CA LEU A 315 -12.13 -10.41 -22.16
C LEU A 315 -11.20 -10.52 -20.93
N PRO A 316 -11.69 -10.68 -19.68
CA PRO A 316 -10.86 -11.03 -18.52
C PRO A 316 -10.31 -12.44 -18.62
N ASN A 317 -11.04 -13.39 -19.20
CA ASN A 317 -10.54 -14.76 -19.39
C ASN A 317 -9.50 -14.87 -20.51
N VAL A 318 -9.53 -14.01 -21.54
CA VAL A 318 -8.49 -13.95 -22.57
C VAL A 318 -7.29 -13.16 -22.06
N LEU A 319 -7.50 -12.06 -21.32
CA LEU A 319 -6.40 -11.37 -20.63
C LEU A 319 -5.74 -12.28 -19.59
N SER A 320 -6.52 -12.99 -18.76
CA SER A 320 -5.97 -13.91 -17.77
C SER A 320 -5.33 -15.12 -18.44
N ASN A 321 -5.93 -15.74 -19.46
CA ASN A 321 -5.30 -16.88 -20.13
C ASN A 321 -4.08 -16.50 -20.99
N THR A 322 -3.93 -15.24 -21.43
CA THR A 322 -2.73 -14.79 -22.16
C THR A 322 -1.64 -14.25 -21.24
N LEU A 323 -1.98 -13.60 -20.12
CA LEU A 323 -1.03 -13.11 -19.11
C LEU A 323 -0.65 -14.17 -18.06
N VAL A 324 -1.47 -15.21 -17.88
CA VAL A 324 -1.33 -16.25 -16.84
C VAL A 324 -1.26 -17.68 -17.43
N PRO A 325 -0.28 -18.05 -18.26
CA PRO A 325 0.09 -19.46 -18.42
C PRO A 325 1.27 -19.87 -17.52
N SER A 326 1.85 -18.97 -16.72
CA SER A 326 3.06 -19.21 -15.92
C SER A 326 3.01 -18.40 -14.62
N PRO A 327 3.54 -18.92 -13.49
CA PRO A 327 3.55 -18.22 -12.19
C PRO A 327 4.42 -16.96 -12.15
N PHE A 328 5.01 -16.58 -13.29
CA PHE A 328 5.68 -15.30 -13.50
C PHE A 328 5.13 -14.71 -14.79
N VAL A 329 4.50 -13.54 -14.73
CA VAL A 329 4.03 -12.80 -15.92
C VAL A 329 5.25 -12.42 -16.75
N LYS A 330 5.67 -13.31 -17.65
CA LYS A 330 6.65 -13.04 -18.69
C LYS A 330 5.88 -12.61 -19.93
N ASN A 331 6.30 -11.52 -20.57
CA ASN A 331 5.80 -11.03 -21.87
C ASN A 331 4.54 -10.14 -21.83
N VAL A 332 4.53 -9.12 -20.97
CA VAL A 332 3.47 -8.10 -20.91
C VAL A 332 3.43 -7.26 -22.19
N CYS A 333 4.59 -7.03 -22.81
CA CYS A 333 4.75 -6.22 -24.01
C CYS A 333 4.75 -7.06 -25.31
N ASP A 334 4.25 -8.30 -25.28
CA ASP A 334 4.18 -9.16 -26.47
C ASP A 334 3.22 -8.61 -27.54
N ILE A 335 3.46 -9.05 -28.78
CA ILE A 335 2.64 -8.75 -29.97
C ILE A 335 1.19 -9.23 -29.76
N THR A 336 0.99 -10.31 -29.02
CA THR A 336 -0.34 -10.84 -28.67
C THR A 336 -1.10 -9.88 -27.73
N CYS A 337 -0.51 -9.49 -26.60
CA CYS A 337 -1.06 -8.51 -25.65
C CYS A 337 -1.31 -7.14 -26.30
N LYS A 338 -0.47 -6.76 -27.25
CA LYS A 338 -0.65 -5.55 -28.05
C LYS A 338 -1.84 -5.63 -29.01
N SER A 339 -2.02 -6.74 -29.72
CA SER A 339 -3.19 -6.94 -30.59
C SER A 339 -4.50 -6.85 -29.80
N LEU A 340 -4.46 -7.35 -28.55
CA LEU A 340 -5.55 -7.26 -27.59
C LEU A 340 -5.78 -5.80 -27.16
N LYS A 341 -4.71 -5.05 -26.82
CA LYS A 341 -4.80 -3.61 -26.52
C LYS A 341 -5.42 -2.81 -27.66
N VAL A 342 -4.98 -3.02 -28.90
CA VAL A 342 -5.52 -2.34 -30.09
C VAL A 342 -7.00 -2.69 -30.29
N THR A 343 -7.37 -3.96 -30.06
CA THR A 343 -8.77 -4.41 -30.15
C THR A 343 -9.63 -3.75 -29.06
N ILE A 344 -9.13 -3.63 -27.84
CA ILE A 344 -9.83 -2.98 -26.71
C ILE A 344 -10.03 -1.49 -26.98
N ILE A 345 -8.98 -0.80 -27.46
CA ILE A 345 -9.06 0.62 -27.85
C ILE A 345 -10.07 0.80 -29.00
N SER A 346 -9.98 -0.04 -30.03
CA SER A 346 -10.92 0.00 -31.16
C SER A 346 -12.36 -0.25 -30.73
N GLN A 347 -12.61 -1.18 -29.79
CA GLN A 347 -13.94 -1.49 -29.28
C GLN A 347 -14.51 -0.32 -28.46
N ARG A 348 -13.69 0.30 -27.61
CA ARG A 348 -14.07 1.53 -26.88
C ARG A 348 -14.38 2.67 -27.84
N ASP A 349 -13.52 2.90 -28.82
CA ASP A 349 -13.70 3.99 -29.78
C ASP A 349 -14.91 3.74 -30.68
N THR A 350 -15.24 2.49 -31.03
CA THR A 350 -16.53 2.18 -31.69
C THR A 350 -17.74 2.40 -30.79
N LEU A 351 -17.66 2.15 -29.49
CA LEU A 351 -18.72 2.50 -28.52
C LEU A 351 -18.89 4.01 -28.38
N ILE A 352 -17.82 4.78 -28.59
CA ILE A 352 -17.84 6.25 -28.61
C ILE A 352 -18.37 6.75 -29.97
N ASP A 353 -18.00 6.14 -31.09
CA ASP A 353 -18.40 6.59 -32.43
C ASP A 353 -19.82 6.17 -32.83
N THR A 354 -20.37 5.07 -32.31
CA THR A 354 -21.81 4.78 -32.45
C THR A 354 -22.67 5.92 -31.89
N SER A 355 -22.22 6.61 -30.85
CA SER A 355 -22.90 7.80 -30.33
C SER A 355 -22.96 8.96 -31.34
N ARG A 356 -21.94 9.10 -32.19
CA ARG A 356 -21.90 10.10 -33.28
C ARG A 356 -22.78 9.72 -34.47
N ILE A 357 -22.88 8.43 -34.79
CA ILE A 357 -23.70 7.94 -35.91
C ILE A 357 -25.20 8.10 -35.59
N PHE A 358 -25.62 7.82 -34.34
CA PHE A 358 -27.01 8.02 -33.91
C PHE A 358 -27.40 9.51 -33.84
N GLN A 359 -26.47 10.42 -33.52
CA GLN A 359 -26.71 11.87 -33.57
C GLN A 359 -27.02 12.40 -34.99
N LEU A 360 -26.49 11.78 -36.04
CA LEU A 360 -26.76 12.15 -37.44
C LEU A 360 -28.12 11.63 -37.95
N ALA A 361 -28.70 10.62 -37.28
CA ALA A 361 -29.95 9.97 -37.68
C ALA A 361 -31.22 10.55 -37.01
N GLY A 362 -31.08 11.50 -36.07
CA GLY A 362 -32.20 12.23 -35.48
C GLY A 362 -33.00 11.48 -34.40
N ASP A 363 -32.64 10.24 -34.06
CA ASP A 363 -33.20 9.51 -32.92
C ASP A 363 -32.28 9.60 -31.70
N THR A 364 -32.87 9.61 -30.49
CA THR A 364 -32.16 9.55 -29.20
C THR A 364 -31.98 8.11 -28.67
N PRO A 365 -31.07 7.27 -29.23
CA PRO A 365 -30.58 6.11 -28.50
C PRO A 365 -29.05 6.00 -28.47
N GLY A 366 -28.32 7.05 -28.83
CA GLY A 366 -26.85 7.08 -28.74
C GLY A 366 -26.29 7.43 -27.35
N GLU A 367 -26.97 8.31 -26.59
CA GLU A 367 -26.57 8.65 -25.22
C GLU A 367 -26.91 7.56 -24.21
N ILE A 368 -27.93 6.75 -24.49
CA ILE A 368 -28.47 5.75 -23.56
C ILE A 368 -27.40 4.71 -23.24
N CYS A 369 -26.77 4.06 -24.23
CA CYS A 369 -25.75 3.04 -23.97
C CYS A 369 -24.49 3.59 -23.29
N LYS A 370 -24.04 4.80 -23.62
CA LYS A 370 -22.86 5.40 -22.96
C LYS A 370 -23.17 5.76 -21.51
N MET A 371 -24.32 6.35 -21.23
CA MET A 371 -24.73 6.62 -19.85
C MET A 371 -24.92 5.32 -19.09
N GLU A 372 -25.59 4.33 -19.68
CA GLU A 372 -26.00 3.08 -19.04
C GLU A 372 -24.84 2.08 -18.82
N LEU A 373 -23.78 2.11 -19.64
CA LEU A 373 -22.62 1.20 -19.50
C LEU A 373 -21.35 1.86 -18.94
N MET A 374 -21.16 3.17 -19.14
CA MET A 374 -19.93 3.85 -18.69
C MET A 374 -20.17 4.75 -17.47
N ASN A 375 -21.40 5.18 -17.20
CA ASN A 375 -21.71 6.25 -16.23
C ASN A 375 -22.84 5.91 -15.23
N VAL A 376 -23.38 4.69 -15.22
CA VAL A 376 -24.47 4.28 -14.31
C VAL A 376 -23.95 3.64 -13.03
N ASP A 377 -22.82 2.92 -13.07
CA ASP A 377 -22.25 2.26 -11.90
C ASP A 377 -21.09 3.06 -11.31
N ARG A 378 -21.09 3.23 -9.97
CA ARG A 378 -19.99 3.87 -9.21
C ARG A 378 -18.62 3.22 -9.48
N LEU A 379 -18.61 1.97 -9.93
CA LEU A 379 -17.40 1.20 -10.23
C LEU A 379 -16.85 1.44 -11.65
N GLU A 380 -17.65 1.99 -12.57
CA GLU A 380 -17.26 2.26 -13.96
C GLU A 380 -16.37 1.16 -14.60
N VAL A 381 -16.72 -0.12 -14.41
CA VAL A 381 -15.81 -1.28 -14.63
C VAL A 381 -15.15 -1.28 -16.01
N ILE A 382 -15.84 -0.83 -17.05
CA ILE A 382 -15.31 -0.75 -18.41
C ILE A 382 -14.23 0.33 -18.51
N VAL A 383 -14.47 1.49 -17.90
CA VAL A 383 -13.53 2.62 -17.84
C VAL A 383 -12.33 2.24 -16.97
N ASP A 384 -12.56 1.63 -15.81
CA ASP A 384 -11.50 1.21 -14.90
C ASP A 384 -10.65 0.07 -15.47
N SER A 385 -11.26 -0.91 -16.14
CA SER A 385 -10.52 -1.97 -16.83
C SER A 385 -9.67 -1.41 -17.96
N TYR A 386 -10.19 -0.43 -18.70
CA TYR A 386 -9.43 0.28 -19.73
C TYR A 386 -8.24 1.04 -19.15
N ASN A 387 -8.49 1.86 -18.12
CA ASN A 387 -7.47 2.63 -17.42
C ASN A 387 -6.39 1.73 -16.82
N TYR A 388 -6.79 0.57 -16.29
CA TYR A 388 -5.86 -0.44 -15.78
C TYR A 388 -4.93 -0.96 -16.89
N VAL A 389 -5.47 -1.34 -18.05
CA VAL A 389 -4.67 -1.82 -19.19
C VAL A 389 -3.77 -0.72 -19.75
N GLU A 390 -4.26 0.52 -19.84
CA GLU A 390 -3.48 1.67 -20.30
C GLU A 390 -2.33 1.97 -19.33
N HIS A 391 -2.61 2.05 -18.02
CA HIS A 391 -1.61 2.29 -17.00
C HIS A 391 -0.59 1.16 -16.89
N LEU A 392 -1.00 -0.10 -17.05
CA LEU A 392 -0.08 -1.23 -17.07
C LEU A 392 0.90 -1.11 -18.26
N TRP A 393 0.38 -0.76 -19.44
CA TRP A 393 1.20 -0.56 -20.64
C TRP A 393 2.19 0.61 -20.50
N GLU A 394 1.76 1.72 -19.88
CA GLU A 394 2.60 2.89 -19.61
C GLU A 394 3.68 2.59 -18.58
N LYS A 395 3.32 1.96 -17.46
CA LYS A 395 4.27 1.57 -16.41
C LYS A 395 5.31 0.58 -16.91
N ALA A 396 4.92 -0.38 -17.75
CA ALA A 396 5.82 -1.34 -18.36
C ALA A 396 6.66 -0.76 -19.51
N LEU A 397 6.45 0.52 -19.88
CA LEU A 397 7.12 1.20 -21.00
C LEU A 397 7.06 0.38 -22.31
N CYS A 398 5.97 -0.36 -22.54
CA CYS A 398 5.86 -1.30 -23.65
C CYS A 398 5.98 -0.62 -25.03
N SER A 399 5.62 0.66 -25.13
CA SER A 399 5.80 1.45 -26.35
C SER A 399 7.26 1.51 -26.83
N LYS A 400 8.25 1.39 -25.93
CA LYS A 400 9.67 1.42 -26.30
C LYS A 400 10.15 0.19 -27.06
N CYS A 401 9.45 -0.93 -26.90
CA CYS A 401 9.79 -2.17 -27.62
C CYS A 401 9.29 -2.18 -29.07
N PHE A 402 8.51 -1.18 -29.48
CA PHE A 402 7.97 -1.07 -30.84
C PHE A 402 8.48 0.17 -31.57
N LYS A 403 8.44 0.12 -32.91
CA LYS A 403 8.65 1.31 -33.76
C LYS A 403 7.50 2.30 -33.55
N LYS A 404 7.67 3.56 -33.99
CA LYS A 404 6.66 4.64 -33.86
C LYS A 404 5.28 4.26 -34.42
N ASP A 405 5.24 3.36 -35.41
CA ASP A 405 4.00 2.85 -36.00
C ASP A 405 3.29 1.82 -35.11
N ASN A 406 3.86 1.49 -33.94
CA ASN A 406 3.34 0.50 -33.00
C ASN A 406 2.86 -0.77 -33.73
N THR A 407 3.59 -1.31 -34.69
CA THR A 407 3.24 -2.57 -35.39
C THR A 407 4.36 -3.58 -35.28
N THR A 408 5.59 -3.17 -35.58
CA THR A 408 6.79 -4.00 -35.55
C THR A 408 7.67 -3.68 -34.34
N LEU A 409 8.42 -4.68 -33.87
CA LEU A 409 9.44 -4.50 -32.83
C LEU A 409 10.52 -3.51 -33.30
N ASN A 410 11.09 -2.75 -32.37
CA ASN A 410 12.22 -1.89 -32.67
C ASN A 410 13.45 -2.74 -33.04
N ASP A 411 14.31 -2.22 -33.91
CA ASP A 411 15.51 -2.92 -34.38
C ASP A 411 16.45 -3.26 -33.21
N GLU A 412 16.47 -2.41 -32.18
CA GLU A 412 17.22 -2.62 -30.95
C GLU A 412 16.69 -3.81 -30.14
N THR A 413 15.36 -3.92 -30.00
CA THR A 413 14.70 -5.02 -29.29
C THR A 413 14.92 -6.34 -30.04
N ILE A 414 14.83 -6.31 -31.37
CA ILE A 414 15.09 -7.48 -32.21
C ILE A 414 16.53 -7.98 -32.02
N THR A 415 17.50 -7.06 -32.00
CA THR A 415 18.92 -7.38 -31.81
C THR A 415 19.17 -8.00 -30.44
N LEU A 416 18.57 -7.44 -29.38
CA LEU A 416 18.73 -7.99 -28.02
C LEU A 416 18.07 -9.37 -27.89
N LEU A 417 16.88 -9.56 -28.45
CA LEU A 417 16.20 -10.87 -28.46
C LEU A 417 17.01 -11.91 -29.24
N ALA A 418 17.73 -11.51 -30.28
CA ALA A 418 18.65 -12.40 -30.98
C ALA A 418 19.82 -12.82 -30.08
N TYR A 419 20.46 -11.89 -29.36
CA TYR A 419 21.53 -12.23 -28.41
C TYR A 419 21.03 -13.10 -27.24
N LEU A 420 19.84 -12.81 -26.72
CA LEU A 420 19.18 -13.65 -25.70
C LEU A 420 18.97 -15.08 -26.20
N ARG A 421 18.45 -15.23 -27.43
CA ARG A 421 18.25 -16.54 -28.05
C ARG A 421 19.57 -17.29 -28.20
N THR A 422 20.60 -16.64 -28.75
CA THR A 422 21.93 -17.27 -28.93
C THR A 422 22.55 -17.70 -27.60
N THR A 423 22.36 -16.91 -26.54
CA THR A 423 22.87 -17.24 -25.20
C THR A 423 22.12 -18.44 -24.62
N ASN A 424 20.80 -18.46 -24.70
CA ASN A 424 19.98 -19.56 -24.19
C ASN A 424 20.24 -20.86 -24.98
N GLU A 425 20.32 -20.79 -26.31
CA GLU A 425 20.65 -21.95 -27.16
C GLU A 425 22.02 -22.55 -26.80
N CYS A 426 23.02 -21.70 -26.49
CA CYS A 426 24.33 -22.18 -26.02
C CYS A 426 24.22 -22.89 -24.68
N ILE A 427 23.53 -22.28 -23.71
CA ILE A 427 23.34 -22.84 -22.37
C ILE A 427 22.59 -24.18 -22.46
N ASP A 428 21.49 -24.25 -23.21
CA ASP A 428 20.68 -25.45 -23.39
C ASP A 428 21.47 -26.58 -24.06
N HIS A 429 22.28 -26.26 -25.07
CA HIS A 429 23.13 -27.25 -25.75
C HIS A 429 24.13 -27.92 -24.79
N PHE A 430 24.77 -27.14 -23.93
CA PHE A 430 25.75 -27.68 -22.99
C PHE A 430 25.12 -28.27 -21.73
N ASN A 431 23.93 -27.80 -21.33
CA ASN A 431 23.16 -28.40 -20.24
C ASN A 431 22.78 -29.86 -20.54
N GLN A 432 22.46 -30.18 -21.80
CA GLN A 432 22.12 -31.54 -22.22
C GLN A 432 23.34 -32.45 -22.40
N THR A 433 24.51 -31.90 -22.74
CA THR A 433 25.69 -32.70 -23.12
C THR A 433 26.71 -32.86 -21.99
N SER A 434 26.73 -31.95 -21.01
CA SER A 434 27.71 -31.96 -19.91
C SER A 434 27.17 -31.15 -18.74
N HIS A 435 26.62 -31.80 -17.70
CA HIS A 435 26.12 -31.15 -16.46
C HIS A 435 27.21 -30.45 -15.61
N SER A 436 28.35 -30.06 -16.19
CA SER A 436 29.42 -29.33 -15.52
C SER A 436 29.32 -27.85 -15.86
N SER A 437 29.00 -27.03 -14.85
CA SER A 437 28.86 -25.58 -14.98
C SER A 437 30.12 -24.91 -15.54
N GLU A 438 31.32 -25.44 -15.24
CA GLU A 438 32.61 -24.90 -15.71
C GLU A 438 32.74 -24.88 -17.24
N LYS A 439 32.24 -25.93 -17.92
CA LYS A 439 32.23 -26.00 -19.40
C LYS A 439 31.20 -25.07 -20.02
N ILE A 440 30.06 -24.88 -19.36
CA ILE A 440 29.01 -23.94 -19.78
C ILE A 440 29.54 -22.51 -19.67
N CYS A 441 30.15 -22.16 -18.53
CA CYS A 441 30.75 -20.85 -18.30
C CYS A 441 31.86 -20.56 -19.32
N GLY A 442 32.73 -21.53 -19.62
CA GLY A 442 33.79 -21.36 -20.61
C GLY A 442 33.26 -21.12 -22.02
N ASN A 443 32.38 -22.00 -22.52
CA ASN A 443 31.95 -21.98 -23.92
C ASN A 443 30.87 -20.94 -24.24
N CYS A 444 30.02 -20.59 -23.26
CA CYS A 444 28.93 -19.63 -23.47
C CYS A 444 29.24 -18.22 -22.93
N SER A 445 30.44 -18.00 -22.37
CA SER A 445 30.86 -16.69 -21.83
C SER A 445 30.80 -15.59 -22.86
N ASP A 446 31.31 -15.81 -24.07
CA ASP A 446 31.33 -14.80 -25.14
C ASP A 446 29.91 -14.36 -25.53
N SER A 447 28.98 -15.33 -25.69
CA SER A 447 27.57 -15.02 -25.98
C SER A 447 26.91 -14.20 -24.86
N TYR A 448 27.14 -14.57 -23.60
CA TYR A 448 26.60 -13.86 -22.44
C TYR A 448 27.21 -12.45 -22.30
N PHE A 449 28.51 -12.30 -22.47
CA PHE A 449 29.17 -10.99 -22.36
C PHE A 449 28.74 -10.05 -23.49
N ARG A 450 28.56 -10.54 -24.72
CA ARG A 450 28.00 -9.73 -25.83
C ARG A 450 26.59 -9.24 -25.52
N LEU A 451 25.75 -10.10 -24.94
CA LEU A 451 24.40 -9.72 -24.51
C LEU A 451 24.47 -8.65 -23.40
N ASN A 452 25.28 -8.87 -22.37
CA ASN A 452 25.38 -7.99 -21.21
C ASN A 452 26.00 -6.63 -21.58
N ASP A 453 27.04 -6.60 -22.40
CA ASP A 453 27.67 -5.38 -22.91
C ASP A 453 26.71 -4.59 -23.81
N TYR A 454 25.96 -5.27 -24.68
CA TYR A 454 24.94 -4.60 -25.52
C TYR A 454 23.84 -3.94 -24.68
N TYR A 455 23.45 -4.57 -23.57
CA TYR A 455 22.47 -4.02 -22.63
C TYR A 455 23.04 -2.86 -21.79
N ASP A 456 24.21 -3.03 -21.19
CA ASP A 456 24.82 -2.05 -20.26
C ASP A 456 25.28 -0.77 -20.98
N ASN A 457 25.81 -0.87 -22.20
CA ASN A 457 26.25 0.30 -22.99
C ASN A 457 25.11 1.27 -23.35
N ARG A 458 23.85 0.88 -23.16
CA ARG A 458 22.67 1.71 -23.48
C ARG A 458 22.03 2.36 -22.25
N GLY A 459 22.53 2.07 -21.05
CA GLY A 459 22.39 2.87 -19.83
C GLY A 459 21.06 3.58 -19.57
N SER A 460 20.11 2.87 -18.92
CA SER A 460 19.14 3.39 -17.91
C SER A 460 18.01 2.38 -17.73
N TYR A 461 17.44 2.30 -16.52
CA TYR A 461 16.21 1.53 -16.21
C TYR A 461 15.00 1.95 -17.06
N THR A 462 15.09 3.10 -17.74
CA THR A 462 14.03 3.58 -18.65
C THR A 462 14.28 3.23 -20.11
N ALA A 463 15.42 2.66 -20.51
CA ALA A 463 15.77 2.48 -21.92
C ALA A 463 14.94 1.39 -22.61
N PHE A 464 14.59 0.33 -21.89
CA PHE A 464 13.92 -0.85 -22.44
C PHE A 464 12.53 -1.06 -21.82
N CYS A 465 11.69 -1.87 -22.48
CA CYS A 465 10.42 -2.30 -21.89
C CYS A 465 10.65 -3.38 -20.81
N MET A 466 9.64 -3.56 -19.96
CA MET A 466 9.71 -4.49 -18.81
C MET A 466 10.14 -5.91 -19.21
N ASP A 467 9.62 -6.46 -20.31
CA ASP A 467 9.95 -7.81 -20.78
C ASP A 467 11.45 -8.02 -21.03
N ILE A 468 12.12 -6.99 -21.53
CA ILE A 468 13.55 -7.02 -21.82
C ILE A 468 14.35 -6.95 -20.52
N ILE A 469 13.91 -6.12 -19.58
CA ILE A 469 14.52 -6.00 -18.25
C ILE A 469 14.40 -7.34 -17.52
N ASP A 470 13.23 -7.97 -17.55
CA ASP A 470 12.98 -9.26 -16.92
C ASP A 470 13.77 -10.39 -17.59
N ALA A 471 13.84 -10.41 -18.92
CA ALA A 471 14.67 -11.38 -19.64
C ALA A 471 16.15 -11.23 -19.25
N MET A 472 16.67 -10.00 -19.18
CA MET A 472 18.05 -9.74 -18.79
C MET A 472 18.33 -10.09 -17.33
N ASN A 473 17.43 -9.76 -16.41
CA ASN A 473 17.54 -10.14 -15.00
C ASN A 473 17.50 -11.66 -14.83
N SER A 474 16.62 -12.34 -15.55
CA SER A 474 16.54 -13.81 -15.56
C SER A 474 17.86 -14.42 -16.06
N SER A 475 18.40 -13.93 -17.18
CA SER A 475 19.69 -14.42 -17.71
C SER A 475 20.87 -14.14 -16.77
N ARG A 476 20.88 -12.99 -16.08
CA ARG A 476 21.90 -12.67 -15.06
C ARG A 476 21.83 -13.61 -13.86
N VAL A 477 20.63 -13.90 -13.35
CA VAL A 477 20.45 -14.85 -12.24
C VAL A 477 20.85 -16.26 -12.67
N GLU A 478 20.49 -16.67 -13.88
CA GLU A 478 20.90 -17.97 -14.41
C GLU A 478 22.42 -18.09 -14.55
N TRP A 479 23.08 -17.08 -15.11
CA TRP A 479 24.53 -17.05 -15.27
C TRP A 479 25.29 -16.99 -13.94
N SER A 480 24.89 -16.09 -13.04
CA SER A 480 25.62 -15.83 -11.80
C SER A 480 25.27 -16.79 -10.67
N VAL A 481 23.99 -17.06 -10.43
CA VAL A 481 23.52 -17.83 -9.27
C VAL A 481 23.39 -19.30 -9.62
N LYS A 482 22.70 -19.64 -10.73
CA LYS A 482 22.45 -21.05 -11.07
C LYS A 482 23.70 -21.74 -11.60
N LEU A 483 24.43 -21.07 -12.49
CA LEU A 483 25.65 -21.63 -13.11
C LEU A 483 26.94 -21.26 -12.34
N GLY A 484 26.91 -20.26 -11.45
CA GLY A 484 28.08 -19.90 -10.64
C GLY A 484 29.24 -19.30 -11.45
N CYS A 485 28.98 -18.78 -12.65
CA CYS A 485 30.03 -18.36 -13.59
C CYS A 485 30.78 -17.08 -13.18
N CYS A 486 30.33 -16.37 -12.15
CA CYS A 486 30.90 -15.10 -11.69
C CYS A 486 32.04 -15.27 -10.65
N SER A 487 32.98 -16.20 -10.84
CA SER A 487 34.04 -16.47 -9.85
C SER A 487 35.29 -15.57 -9.92
N ASP A 488 35.41 -14.65 -10.87
CA ASP A 488 36.64 -13.85 -11.08
C ASP A 488 36.57 -12.40 -10.57
N ARG A 489 36.13 -12.20 -9.32
CA ARG A 489 36.42 -10.94 -8.58
C ARG A 489 37.05 -11.20 -7.22
N GLN A 490 38.01 -12.11 -7.14
CA GLN A 490 39.03 -12.04 -6.09
C GLN A 490 39.97 -10.88 -6.40
N LYS A 491 39.56 -9.65 -6.08
CA LYS A 491 40.55 -8.56 -5.93
C LYS A 491 41.54 -9.02 -4.84
N PRO A 492 42.86 -8.78 -4.98
CA PRO A 492 43.81 -9.19 -3.96
C PRO A 492 43.58 -8.37 -2.69
N GLU A 493 42.74 -8.86 -1.79
CA GLU A 493 42.39 -8.25 -0.50
C GLU A 493 43.65 -7.93 0.33
N ILE A 494 44.73 -8.70 0.10
CA ILE A 494 46.05 -8.53 0.68
C ILE A 494 46.62 -7.12 0.40
N LEU A 495 46.48 -6.60 -0.82
CA LEU A 495 47.03 -5.30 -1.17
C LEU A 495 46.28 -4.17 -0.46
N PHE A 496 44.95 -4.30 -0.36
CA PHE A 496 44.12 -3.35 0.38
C PHE A 496 44.46 -3.35 1.88
N LEU A 497 44.55 -4.53 2.49
CA LEU A 497 44.89 -4.67 3.91
C LEU A 497 46.26 -4.07 4.24
N LEU A 498 47.27 -4.30 3.38
CA LEU A 498 48.61 -3.71 3.57
C LEU A 498 48.57 -2.18 3.55
N THR A 499 47.80 -1.57 2.63
CA THR A 499 47.69 -0.10 2.57
C THR A 499 47.01 0.50 3.81
N VAL A 500 46.00 -0.17 4.34
CA VAL A 500 45.28 0.27 5.55
C VAL A 500 46.17 0.20 6.78
N ILE A 501 46.97 -0.87 6.93
CA ILE A 501 47.90 -1.02 8.06
C ILE A 501 48.95 0.09 8.07
N VAL A 502 49.53 0.43 6.91
CA VAL A 502 50.53 1.50 6.80
C VAL A 502 49.91 2.87 7.16
N ALA A 503 48.69 3.14 6.69
CA ALA A 503 47.99 4.38 7.00
C ALA A 503 47.68 4.54 8.50
N LEU A 504 47.38 3.45 9.21
CA LEU A 504 47.09 3.47 10.64
C LEU A 504 48.35 3.58 11.52
N LEU A 505 49.49 3.05 11.06
CA LEU A 505 50.76 3.11 11.81
C LEU A 505 51.46 4.47 11.68
N ALA A 506 51.28 5.18 10.58
CA ALA A 506 51.96 6.46 10.33
C ALA A 506 51.68 7.54 11.40
N PRO A 507 50.43 7.77 11.88
CA PRO A 507 50.16 8.74 12.95
C PRO A 507 50.79 8.32 14.29
N ILE A 508 50.77 7.02 14.61
CA ILE A 508 51.31 6.50 15.88
C ILE A 508 52.83 6.72 15.92
N LEU A 509 53.51 6.43 14.81
CA LEU A 509 54.95 6.68 14.66
C LEU A 509 55.26 8.18 14.77
N PHE A 510 54.46 9.02 14.11
CA PHE A 510 54.63 10.47 14.17
C PHE A 510 54.52 11.03 15.60
N TYR A 511 53.44 10.72 16.33
CA TYR A 511 53.27 11.19 17.71
C TYR A 511 54.33 10.63 18.66
N SER A 512 54.76 9.38 18.45
CA SER A 512 55.83 8.77 19.26
C SER A 512 57.18 9.45 19.05
N LEU A 513 57.51 9.82 17.80
CA LEU A 513 58.72 10.55 17.47
C LEU A 513 58.70 11.98 18.03
N VAL A 514 57.56 12.67 17.92
CA VAL A 514 57.38 14.01 18.50
C VAL A 514 57.52 13.96 20.03
N TRP A 515 56.92 12.98 20.70
CA TRP A 515 57.06 12.81 22.15
C TRP A 515 58.50 12.53 22.57
N PHE A 516 59.22 11.66 21.84
CA PHE A 516 60.62 11.35 22.13
C PHE A 516 61.52 12.58 21.95
N TYR A 517 61.31 13.33 20.87
CA TYR A 517 62.04 14.57 20.58
C TYR A 517 61.82 15.63 21.67
N LEU A 518 60.57 15.83 22.09
CA LEU A 518 60.22 16.77 23.17
C LEU A 518 60.85 16.37 24.52
N LYS A 519 60.89 15.06 24.81
CA LYS A 519 61.51 14.52 26.02
C LYS A 519 63.03 14.71 26.03
N GLN A 520 63.69 14.55 24.88
CA GLN A 520 65.14 14.69 24.77
C GLN A 520 65.61 16.15 24.92
N HIS A 521 64.80 17.12 24.52
CA HIS A 521 65.13 18.55 24.60
C HIS A 521 64.57 19.28 25.83
N HIS A 522 64.00 18.57 26.82
CA HIS A 522 63.46 19.14 28.06
C HIS A 522 62.46 20.30 27.85
N ILE A 523 61.69 20.29 26.76
CA ILE A 523 60.71 21.34 26.46
C ILE A 523 59.43 21.07 27.26
N GLN A 524 59.10 21.93 28.23
CA GLN A 524 57.83 21.88 28.96
C GLN A 524 56.70 22.57 28.15
N ILE A 525 55.67 21.82 27.78
CA ILE A 525 54.45 22.37 27.18
C ILE A 525 53.55 22.88 28.31
N THR A 526 53.46 24.20 28.48
CA THR A 526 52.49 24.84 29.38
C THR A 526 51.14 24.96 28.65
N TYR A 527 50.15 24.17 29.07
CA TYR A 527 48.78 24.13 28.52
C TYR A 527 47.92 25.37 28.87
N HIS A 528 48.52 26.54 29.06
CA HIS A 528 47.82 27.67 29.67
C HIS A 528 47.47 28.77 28.67
N PHE A 529 46.81 28.50 27.53
CA PHE A 529 46.11 29.54 26.75
C PHE A 529 45.16 29.01 25.66
N LEU A 530 44.39 27.93 25.91
CA LEU A 530 43.42 27.43 24.93
C LEU A 530 41.95 27.76 25.25
N ILE A 531 41.64 28.26 26.45
CA ILE A 531 40.24 28.57 26.83
C ILE A 531 39.86 30.03 26.50
N ASP A 532 40.79 30.99 26.58
CA ASP A 532 40.46 32.40 26.32
C ASP A 532 40.55 32.81 24.84
N PHE A 533 41.26 32.04 24.00
CA PHE A 533 41.39 32.35 22.56
C PHE A 533 40.16 31.90 21.74
N PHE A 534 39.44 30.85 22.18
CA PHE A 534 38.17 30.46 21.55
C PHE A 534 36.97 31.32 22.03
N ALA A 535 37.10 32.06 23.14
CA ALA A 535 36.04 32.91 23.68
C ALA A 535 35.94 34.29 23.00
N SER A 536 37.00 34.77 22.35
CA SER A 536 37.01 36.04 21.60
C SER A 536 36.98 35.79 20.10
N GLY A 537 35.84 35.27 19.62
CA GLY A 537 35.60 35.00 18.21
C GLY A 537 35.73 36.26 17.35
N THR A 538 36.87 36.42 16.69
CA THR A 538 37.02 37.25 15.49
C THR A 538 38.14 36.70 14.61
N PHE A 539 37.80 35.79 13.69
CA PHE A 539 38.41 35.76 12.35
C PHE A 539 37.51 34.97 11.40
N CYS A 540 36.87 35.69 10.48
CA CYS A 540 36.16 35.13 9.34
C CYS A 540 37.17 34.74 8.26
N ASP A 541 37.45 33.45 8.10
CA ASP A 541 37.89 32.89 6.81
C ASP A 541 37.51 31.39 6.74
N PRO A 542 36.60 30.95 5.85
CA PRO A 542 36.07 29.59 5.86
C PRO A 542 37.02 28.53 5.28
N GLY A 543 38.28 28.88 4.98
CA GLY A 543 39.23 28.02 4.26
C GLY A 543 40.31 27.30 5.09
N PHE A 544 40.48 27.57 6.39
CA PHE A 544 41.62 27.05 7.15
C PHE A 544 41.26 25.83 8.02
N LYS A 545 41.65 24.63 7.57
CA LYS A 545 41.60 23.38 8.38
C LYS A 545 43.03 22.96 8.72
N GLY A 546 43.57 23.48 9.82
CA GLY A 546 44.88 23.09 10.34
C GLY A 546 44.96 23.29 11.85
N VAL A 547 45.71 22.42 12.53
CA VAL A 547 46.02 22.55 13.96
C VAL A 547 47.30 23.37 14.09
N VAL A 548 47.23 24.51 14.78
CA VAL A 548 48.40 25.36 15.07
C VAL A 548 48.93 25.01 16.45
N LEU A 549 50.17 24.53 16.52
CA LEU A 549 50.90 24.29 17.76
C LEU A 549 51.87 25.46 17.97
N VAL A 550 51.61 26.28 18.98
CA VAL A 550 52.51 27.35 19.41
C VAL A 550 53.33 26.82 20.58
N VAL A 551 54.65 26.72 20.39
CA VAL A 551 55.59 26.36 21.46
C VAL A 551 56.38 27.62 21.82
N ALA A 552 56.29 28.04 23.07
CA ALA A 552 57.10 29.12 23.61
C ALA A 552 58.29 28.53 24.38
N ASN A 553 59.47 29.12 24.21
CA ASN A 553 60.64 28.85 25.04
C ASN A 553 60.95 30.09 25.91
N GLU A 554 61.68 29.91 27.01
CA GLU A 554 61.87 30.93 28.08
C GLU A 554 62.52 32.25 27.64
N GLU A 555 62.97 32.37 26.38
CA GLU A 555 63.43 33.63 25.76
C GLU A 555 62.48 34.20 24.68
N LEU A 556 61.15 34.04 24.84
CA LEU A 556 60.10 34.78 24.12
C LEU A 556 60.17 34.79 22.57
N ASN A 557 60.87 33.85 21.93
CA ASN A 557 60.82 33.65 20.49
C ASN A 557 59.70 32.65 20.15
N PHE A 558 58.62 33.14 19.53
CA PHE A 558 57.52 32.30 19.07
C PHE A 558 57.92 31.58 17.77
N VAL A 559 57.96 30.24 17.78
CA VAL A 559 58.06 29.45 16.55
C VAL A 559 56.66 28.95 16.22
N LEU A 560 56.10 29.46 15.12
CA LEU A 560 54.77 29.10 14.62
C LEU A 560 54.93 27.95 13.62
N LEU A 561 54.60 26.73 14.04
CA LEU A 561 54.57 25.57 13.14
C LEU A 561 53.12 25.35 12.69
N ALA A 562 52.81 25.78 11.49
CA ALA A 562 51.55 25.48 10.82
C ALA A 562 51.75 24.28 9.88
N PHE A 563 51.00 23.20 10.09
CA PHE A 563 50.95 22.07 9.17
C PHE A 563 49.62 22.07 8.41
N PRO A 564 49.62 22.08 7.07
CA PRO A 564 48.41 21.89 6.29
C PRO A 564 48.03 20.40 6.36
N VAL A 565 46.87 20.09 6.95
CA VAL A 565 46.25 18.77 6.79
C VAL A 565 45.32 18.84 5.59
N SER A 566 45.87 18.70 4.39
CA SER A 566 45.08 18.48 3.19
C SER A 566 44.74 16.99 3.07
N LEU A 567 43.62 16.57 3.66
CA LEU A 567 42.96 15.33 3.27
C LEU A 567 41.89 15.68 2.23
N ASP A 568 42.34 15.91 0.99
CA ASP A 568 41.46 15.95 -0.17
C ASP A 568 41.12 14.50 -0.57
N ILE A 569 40.02 13.97 -0.03
CA ILE A 569 39.32 12.84 -0.65
C ILE A 569 38.28 13.39 -1.61
N THR A 570 38.75 14.05 -2.65
CA THR A 570 37.97 14.30 -3.87
C THR A 570 38.88 14.05 -5.06
N SER A 571 39.14 12.77 -5.34
CA SER A 571 39.55 12.33 -6.66
C SER A 571 38.51 11.35 -7.16
N SER A 572 37.67 11.86 -8.04
CA SER A 572 37.05 11.08 -9.11
C SER A 572 38.08 10.12 -9.72
N LEU A 573 37.78 8.82 -9.70
CA LEU A 573 38.31 7.90 -10.69
C LEU A 573 37.15 7.07 -11.24
N PRO A 574 36.96 7.03 -12.56
CA PRO A 574 36.04 6.11 -13.21
C PRO A 574 36.71 4.73 -13.33
N LEU A 575 36.05 3.71 -12.77
CA LEU A 575 35.93 2.31 -13.22
C LEU A 575 35.41 1.41 -12.08
#